data_AF-A0A6M8HH95-F1
#
_entry.id   AF-A0A6M8HH95-F1
#
_cell.length_a   1.000
_cell.length_b   1.000
_cell.length_c   1.000
_cell.angle_alpha   90.00
_cell.angle_beta   90.00
_cell.angle_gamma   90.00
#
_symmetry.space_group_name_H-M   'P 1'
#
loop_
_entity.id
_entity.type
_entity.pdbx_description
1 polymer ?
#
loop_
_entity_poly.entity_id
_entity_poly.type
_entity_poly.pdbx_seq_one_letter_code
_entity_poly.pdbx_strand_id
1 'polypeptide(L)'
;MASLSIGDHVSDLNGSHDGELVDIQGSTGYVVQANGVELEFPLSRLKPYQAPKVAETRTLSGPLRDTTLGPAHKALLASVPDDVIAAIARSYETGDEGAAARPSFARLPDSKKLDIIRIYLPSLPQRILAPHMSLVVAMRDLAKPGR
;
A
#
# COMPACT_ATOMS: atom_id res chain seq x y z
N MET A 1 7.80 6.06 28.99
CA MET A 1 7.18 4.73 28.79
C MET A 1 5.68 4.97 28.71
N ALA A 2 5.01 4.48 27.67
CA ALA A 2 3.56 4.64 27.56
C ALA A 2 2.90 3.86 28.72
N SER A 3 2.09 4.54 29.53
CA SER A 3 1.31 3.91 30.58
C SER A 3 0.12 3.20 29.93
N LEU A 4 0.12 1.88 29.95
CA LEU A 4 -1.03 1.06 29.55
C LEU A 4 -2.03 1.00 30.71
N SER A 5 -3.30 1.16 30.41
CA SER A 5 -4.40 1.14 31.36
C SER A 5 -5.46 0.12 30.94
N ILE A 6 -6.21 -0.40 31.92
CA ILE A 6 -7.36 -1.26 31.64
C ILE A 6 -8.37 -0.48 30.77
N GLY A 7 -8.88 -1.12 29.72
CA GLY A 7 -9.71 -0.54 28.68
C GLY A 7 -8.93 -0.05 27.45
N ASP A 8 -7.59 -0.05 27.49
CA ASP A 8 -6.79 0.31 26.32
C ASP A 8 -6.82 -0.82 25.28
N HIS A 9 -7.04 -0.46 24.02
CA HIS A 9 -6.74 -1.37 22.91
C HIS A 9 -5.23 -1.47 22.77
N VAL A 10 -4.71 -2.68 22.96
CA VAL A 10 -3.28 -2.98 22.93
C VAL A 10 -2.97 -4.00 21.84
N SER A 11 -1.72 -4.01 21.40
CA SER A 11 -1.18 -5.09 20.58
C SER A 11 0.11 -5.62 21.19
N ASP A 12 0.48 -6.84 20.83
CA ASP A 12 1.84 -7.32 21.05
C ASP A 12 2.85 -6.48 20.26
N LEU A 13 4.13 -6.53 20.66
CA LEU A 13 5.20 -5.77 19.98
C LEU A 13 5.29 -6.11 18.49
N ASN A 14 4.99 -7.36 18.12
CA ASN A 14 5.01 -7.85 16.74
C ASN A 14 3.77 -7.42 15.93
N GLY A 15 2.70 -6.94 16.58
CA GLY A 15 1.44 -6.58 15.93
C GLY A 15 0.69 -7.79 15.33
N SER A 16 0.95 -8.99 15.84
CA SER A 16 0.27 -10.23 15.43
C SER A 16 -0.99 -10.51 16.25
N HIS A 17 -1.05 -9.98 17.48
CA HIS A 17 -2.18 -10.15 18.38
C HIS A 17 -2.59 -8.78 18.90
N ASP A 18 -3.85 -8.42 18.69
CA ASP A 18 -4.44 -7.21 19.25
C ASP A 18 -5.76 -7.51 19.98
N GLY A 19 -6.08 -6.66 20.93
CA GLY A 19 -7.29 -6.79 21.75
C GLY A 19 -7.36 -5.75 22.86
N GLU A 20 -8.45 -5.78 23.61
CA GLU A 20 -8.68 -4.87 24.72
C GLU A 20 -8.00 -5.40 26.00
N LEU A 21 -7.25 -4.55 26.69
CA LEU A 21 -6.64 -4.89 27.97
C LEU A 21 -7.73 -4.86 29.06
N VAL A 22 -8.14 -6.03 29.56
CA VAL A 22 -9.25 -6.15 30.51
C VAL A 22 -8.81 -6.23 31.97
N ASP A 23 -7.58 -6.70 32.23
CA ASP A 23 -7.04 -6.80 33.57
C ASP A 23 -5.51 -6.68 33.59
N ILE A 24 -4.96 -6.28 34.73
CA ILE A 24 -3.52 -6.18 34.98
C ILE A 24 -3.21 -6.80 36.34
N GLN A 25 -2.46 -7.90 36.34
CA GLN A 25 -2.00 -8.57 37.54
C GLN A 25 -0.46 -8.57 37.59
N GLY A 26 0.09 -7.69 38.42
CA GLY A 26 1.54 -7.55 38.58
C GLY A 26 2.21 -7.08 37.28
N SER A 27 2.95 -7.97 36.63
CA SER A 27 3.63 -7.71 35.35
C SER A 27 2.91 -8.31 34.13
N THR A 28 1.74 -8.91 34.34
CA THR A 28 0.94 -9.57 33.30
C THR A 28 -0.31 -8.75 33.01
N GLY A 29 -0.61 -8.52 31.74
CA GLY A 29 -1.86 -7.96 31.25
C GLY A 29 -2.69 -9.02 30.56
N TYR A 30 -4.01 -9.00 30.79
CA TYR A 30 -4.97 -9.90 30.16
C TYR A 30 -5.66 -9.17 29.03
N VAL A 31 -5.55 -9.70 27.82
CA VAL A 31 -6.03 -9.07 26.59
C VAL A 31 -7.11 -9.92 25.97
N VAL A 32 -8.30 -9.35 25.77
CA VAL A 32 -9.41 -10.01 25.09
C VAL A 32 -9.40 -9.57 23.62
N GLN A 33 -9.19 -10.54 22.74
CA GLN A 33 -9.25 -10.34 21.30
C GLN A 33 -10.70 -10.19 20.81
N ALA A 34 -10.89 -9.64 19.60
CA ALA A 34 -12.21 -9.46 19.00
C ALA A 34 -12.99 -10.79 18.77
N ASN A 35 -12.29 -11.93 18.77
CA ASN A 35 -12.89 -13.27 18.69
C ASN A 35 -13.36 -13.80 20.06
N GLY A 36 -13.22 -13.04 21.14
CA GLY A 36 -13.58 -13.42 22.50
C GLY A 36 -12.54 -14.29 23.22
N VAL A 37 -11.37 -14.51 22.61
CA VAL A 37 -10.27 -15.25 23.25
C VAL A 37 -9.50 -14.31 24.17
N GLU A 38 -9.33 -14.72 25.42
CA GLU A 38 -8.48 -14.05 26.40
C GLU A 38 -7.05 -14.60 26.32
N LEU A 39 -6.07 -13.70 26.27
CA LEU A 39 -4.66 -14.01 26.16
C LEU A 39 -3.87 -13.27 27.24
N GLU A 40 -2.92 -13.99 27.84
CA GLU A 40 -2.03 -13.44 28.84
C GLU A 40 -0.75 -12.93 28.18
N PHE A 41 -0.42 -11.66 28.39
CA PHE A 41 0.79 -11.05 27.87
C PHE A 41 1.61 -10.39 28.99
N PRO A 42 2.94 -10.53 28.99
CA PRO A 42 3.79 -9.66 29.78
C PRO A 42 3.57 -8.20 29.34
N LEU A 43 3.39 -7.27 30.29
CA LEU A 43 3.20 -5.84 29.99
C LEU A 43 4.34 -5.26 29.15
N SER A 44 5.56 -5.78 29.31
CA SER A 44 6.74 -5.40 28.51
C SER A 44 6.64 -5.77 27.03
N ARG A 45 5.72 -6.67 26.67
CA ARG A 45 5.44 -7.10 25.29
C ARG A 45 4.18 -6.47 24.72
N LEU A 46 3.50 -5.63 25.48
CA LEU A 46 2.33 -4.90 25.01
C LEU A 46 2.72 -3.46 24.65
N LYS A 47 2.09 -2.95 23.60
CA LYS A 47 2.15 -1.55 23.20
C LYS A 47 0.73 -1.05 22.93
N PRO A 48 0.47 0.27 23.04
CA PRO A 48 -0.79 0.83 22.57
C PRO A 48 -1.04 0.41 21.13
N TYR A 49 -2.25 -0.04 20.83
CA TYR A 49 -2.62 -0.45 19.49
C TYR A 49 -2.43 0.74 18.54
N GLN A 50 -1.54 0.56 17.57
CA GLN A 50 -1.49 1.41 16.39
C GLN A 50 -2.14 0.63 15.28
N ALA A 51 -3.29 1.13 14.80
CA ALA A 51 -3.90 0.62 13.59
C ALA A 51 -2.80 0.52 12.53
N PRO A 52 -2.63 -0.64 11.87
CA PRO A 52 -1.69 -0.74 10.77
C PRO A 52 -2.03 0.41 9.85
N LYS A 53 -1.07 1.31 9.65
CA LYS A 53 -1.22 2.48 8.80
C LYS A 53 -1.69 1.91 7.47
N VAL A 54 -3.00 2.00 7.23
CA VAL A 54 -3.66 1.30 6.13
C VAL A 54 -2.79 1.61 4.94
N ALA A 55 -2.21 0.56 4.34
CA ALA A 55 -1.40 0.75 3.15
C ALA A 55 -2.31 1.54 2.23
N GLU A 56 -2.03 2.84 2.08
CA GLU A 56 -2.93 3.78 1.42
C GLU A 56 -3.37 3.06 0.17
N THR A 57 -4.65 2.71 0.11
CA THR A 57 -5.22 2.31 -1.15
C THR A 57 -4.96 3.55 -1.98
N ARG A 58 -3.95 3.49 -2.86
CA ARG A 58 -3.55 4.58 -3.74
C ARG A 58 -4.67 4.73 -4.76
N THR A 59 -5.83 5.14 -4.27
CA THR A 59 -6.86 5.76 -5.06
C THR A 59 -6.18 6.97 -5.66
N LEU A 60 -6.45 7.22 -6.92
CA LEU A 60 -5.81 8.31 -7.67
C LEU A 60 -6.32 9.71 -7.21
N SER A 61 -6.79 9.79 -5.97
CA SER A 61 -7.51 10.87 -5.32
C SER A 61 -6.62 11.73 -4.41
N GLY A 62 -5.33 11.37 -4.24
CA GLY A 62 -4.36 12.31 -3.68
C GLY A 62 -4.17 13.51 -4.61
N PRO A 63 -3.89 14.73 -4.09
CA PRO A 63 -3.74 15.92 -4.91
C PRO A 63 -2.75 15.61 -6.03
N LEU A 64 -3.22 15.82 -7.27
CA LEU A 64 -2.52 15.50 -8.51
C LEU A 64 -1.23 16.30 -8.59
N ARG A 65 -0.21 15.92 -7.84
CA ARG A 65 1.10 16.57 -7.83
C ARG A 65 1.74 16.30 -9.18
N ASP A 66 1.78 17.32 -10.03
CA ASP A 66 2.67 17.36 -11.19
C ASP A 66 4.10 17.39 -10.68
N THR A 67 4.62 16.19 -10.44
CA THR A 67 5.98 16.02 -9.99
C THR A 67 6.84 15.96 -11.25
N THR A 68 7.82 16.87 -11.37
CA THR A 68 8.75 16.88 -12.50
C THR A 68 9.51 15.57 -12.55
N LEU A 69 9.30 14.78 -13.61
CA LEU A 69 10.00 13.52 -13.79
C LEU A 69 11.49 13.75 -14.05
N GLY A 70 12.34 13.15 -13.23
CA GLY A 70 13.78 13.09 -13.49
C GLY A 70 14.12 12.27 -14.75
N PRO A 71 15.35 12.37 -15.28
CA PRO A 71 15.75 11.69 -16.53
C PRO A 71 15.57 10.17 -16.50
N ALA A 72 15.87 9.52 -15.37
CA ALA A 72 15.71 8.08 -15.18
C ALA A 72 14.23 7.64 -15.28
N HIS A 73 13.30 8.47 -14.81
CA HIS A 73 11.86 8.18 -14.90
C HIS A 73 11.36 8.25 -16.35
N LYS A 74 11.85 9.21 -17.14
CA LYS A 74 11.52 9.33 -18.57
C LYS A 74 12.09 8.16 -19.36
N ALA A 75 13.33 7.76 -19.07
CA ALA A 75 13.95 6.61 -19.70
C ALA A 75 13.18 5.31 -19.40
N LEU A 76 12.69 5.15 -18.16
CA LEU A 76 11.88 3.99 -17.81
C LEU A 76 10.49 4.03 -18.46
N LEU A 77 9.85 5.20 -18.55
CA LEU A 77 8.58 5.32 -19.26
C LEU A 77 8.74 4.93 -20.74
N ALA A 78 9.85 5.32 -21.37
CA ALA A 78 10.16 4.98 -22.75
C ALA A 78 10.56 3.51 -22.95
N SER A 79 10.96 2.79 -21.90
CA SER A 79 11.31 1.36 -21.98
C SER A 79 10.13 0.43 -21.72
N VAL A 80 8.94 0.97 -21.44
CA VAL A 80 7.71 0.18 -21.33
C VAL A 80 7.28 -0.28 -22.73
N PRO A 81 7.10 -1.59 -22.96
CA PRO A 81 6.62 -2.11 -24.24
C PRO A 81 5.20 -1.63 -24.57
N ASP A 82 4.92 -1.41 -25.86
CA ASP A 82 3.61 -0.94 -26.33
C ASP A 82 2.46 -1.88 -25.93
N ASP A 83 2.69 -3.19 -25.93
CA ASP A 83 1.70 -4.20 -25.51
C ASP A 83 1.29 -4.03 -24.04
N VAL A 84 2.26 -3.70 -23.19
CA VAL A 84 2.07 -3.43 -21.76
C VAL A 84 1.33 -2.11 -21.58
N ILE A 85 1.71 -1.06 -22.33
CA ILE A 85 1.00 0.23 -22.33
C ILE A 85 -0.46 0.04 -22.74
N ALA A 86 -0.73 -0.72 -23.80
CA ALA A 86 -2.09 -0.97 -24.29
C ALA A 86 -2.94 -1.78 -23.31
N ALA A 87 -2.33 -2.72 -22.57
CA ALA A 87 -3.02 -3.46 -21.52
C ALA A 87 -3.36 -2.55 -20.32
N ILE A 88 -2.42 -1.68 -19.92
CA ILE A 88 -2.60 -0.73 -18.82
C ILE A 88 -3.63 0.34 -19.16
N ALA A 89 -3.57 0.89 -20.37
CA ALA A 89 -4.53 1.87 -20.86
C ALA A 89 -5.96 1.31 -20.80
N ARG A 90 -6.16 0.08 -21.28
CA ARG A 90 -7.46 -0.62 -21.17
C ARG A 90 -7.90 -0.75 -19.71
N SER A 91 -7.04 -1.29 -18.84
CA SER A 91 -7.38 -1.46 -17.41
C SER A 91 -7.68 -0.14 -16.69
N TYR A 92 -7.02 0.96 -17.08
CA TYR A 92 -7.22 2.30 -16.55
C TYR A 92 -8.56 2.91 -16.99
N GLU A 93 -8.93 2.70 -18.24
CA GLU A 93 -10.15 3.23 -18.86
C GLU A 93 -11.39 2.41 -18.47
N THR A 94 -11.24 1.12 -18.15
CA THR A 94 -12.35 0.25 -17.70
C THR A 94 -12.57 0.25 -16.18
N GLY A 95 -11.78 1.00 -15.40
CA GLY A 95 -11.90 1.02 -13.94
C GLY A 95 -13.23 1.62 -13.45
N ASP A 96 -13.86 0.96 -12.47
CA ASP A 96 -15.22 1.23 -11.94
C ASP A 96 -15.45 2.64 -11.39
N GLU A 97 -14.41 3.36 -10.96
CA GLU A 97 -14.56 4.71 -10.42
C GLU A 97 -14.42 5.80 -11.51
N GLY A 98 -15.55 6.28 -12.02
CA GLY A 98 -15.62 7.57 -12.70
C GLY A 98 -15.12 7.61 -14.15
N ALA A 99 -15.26 6.51 -14.90
CA ALA A 99 -14.89 6.40 -16.32
C ALA A 99 -15.40 7.56 -17.21
N ALA A 100 -16.48 8.25 -16.83
CA ALA A 100 -17.04 9.36 -17.59
C ALA A 100 -16.30 10.71 -17.45
N ALA A 101 -15.46 10.91 -16.42
CA ALA A 101 -14.78 12.19 -16.16
C ALA A 101 -13.25 12.11 -16.26
N ARG A 102 -12.72 10.94 -16.61
CA ARG A 102 -11.27 10.66 -16.61
C ARG A 102 -10.67 10.94 -17.99
N PRO A 103 -9.57 11.71 -18.10
CA PRO A 103 -8.87 11.87 -19.37
C PRO A 103 -8.28 10.53 -19.83
N SER A 104 -8.26 10.29 -21.14
CA SER A 104 -7.68 9.05 -21.69
C SER A 104 -6.21 8.91 -21.33
N PHE A 105 -5.74 7.66 -21.19
CA PHE A 105 -4.36 7.39 -20.77
C PHE A 105 -3.33 8.10 -21.66
N ALA A 106 -3.59 8.16 -22.97
CA ALA A 106 -2.70 8.80 -23.94
C ALA A 106 -2.55 10.33 -23.72
N ARG A 107 -3.60 11.00 -23.22
CA ARG A 107 -3.65 12.46 -22.99
C ARG A 107 -3.03 12.89 -21.67
N LEU A 108 -2.66 11.93 -20.82
CA LEU A 108 -2.04 12.21 -19.54
C LEU A 108 -0.60 12.69 -19.71
N PRO A 109 -0.12 13.57 -18.81
CA PRO A 109 1.30 13.88 -18.74
C PRO A 109 2.10 12.65 -18.31
N ASP A 110 3.37 12.60 -18.72
CA ASP A 110 4.27 11.47 -18.49
C ASP A 110 4.37 11.07 -17.01
N SER A 111 4.34 12.05 -16.10
CA SER A 111 4.32 11.85 -14.65
C SER A 111 3.17 10.93 -14.22
N LYS A 112 1.97 11.18 -14.78
CA LYS A 112 0.76 10.42 -14.48
C LYS A 112 0.74 9.06 -15.18
N LYS A 113 1.24 9.00 -16.42
CA LYS A 113 1.38 7.71 -17.13
C LYS A 113 2.23 6.74 -16.33
N LEU A 114 3.35 7.20 -15.78
CA LEU A 114 4.24 6.37 -14.97
C LEU A 114 3.58 5.89 -13.67
N ASP A 115 2.85 6.76 -12.97
CA ASP A 115 2.11 6.38 -11.76
C ASP A 115 1.04 5.32 -12.04
N ILE A 116 0.29 5.49 -13.13
CA ILE A 116 -0.74 4.53 -13.56
C ILE A 116 -0.09 3.21 -13.94
N ILE A 117 1.00 3.25 -14.71
CA ILE A 117 1.75 2.04 -15.05
C ILE A 117 2.15 1.32 -13.77
N ARG A 118 2.71 2.02 -12.79
CA ARG A 118 3.09 1.40 -11.50
C ARG A 118 1.91 0.77 -10.76
N ILE A 119 0.71 1.37 -10.80
CA ILE A 119 -0.48 0.87 -10.10
C ILE A 119 -1.07 -0.36 -10.80
N TYR A 120 -1.16 -0.34 -12.13
CA TYR A 120 -1.85 -1.38 -12.90
C TYR A 120 -0.91 -2.47 -13.44
N LEU A 121 0.40 -2.24 -13.49
CA LEU A 121 1.36 -3.25 -13.95
C LEU A 121 1.27 -4.54 -13.13
N PRO A 122 1.21 -4.54 -11.78
CA PRO A 122 1.08 -5.78 -11.01
C PRO A 122 -0.25 -6.52 -11.20
N SER A 123 -1.30 -5.82 -11.68
CA SER A 123 -2.62 -6.42 -11.92
C SER A 123 -2.80 -6.97 -13.34
N LEU A 124 -1.80 -6.80 -14.22
CA LEU A 124 -1.85 -7.39 -15.56
C LEU A 124 -1.73 -8.93 -15.51
N PRO A 125 -2.27 -9.64 -16.52
CA PRO A 125 -2.11 -11.08 -16.66
C PRO A 125 -0.64 -11.52 -16.71
N GLN A 126 -0.30 -12.62 -16.04
CA GLN A 126 1.05 -13.20 -16.00
C GLN A 126 1.65 -13.45 -17.39
N ARG A 127 0.84 -13.80 -18.40
CA ARG A 127 1.29 -13.97 -19.79
C ARG A 127 1.92 -12.71 -20.40
N ILE A 128 1.49 -11.53 -19.95
CA ILE A 128 2.03 -10.24 -20.39
C ILE A 128 3.21 -9.85 -19.50
N LEU A 129 3.16 -10.17 -18.21
CA LEU A 129 4.20 -9.78 -17.25
C LEU A 129 5.45 -10.65 -17.29
N ALA A 130 5.33 -11.96 -17.55
CA ALA A 130 6.44 -12.91 -17.54
C ALA A 130 7.68 -12.47 -18.34
N PRO A 131 7.56 -11.97 -19.59
CA PRO A 131 8.71 -11.45 -20.35
C PRO A 131 9.25 -10.10 -19.85
N HIS A 132 8.52 -9.41 -18.96
CA HIS A 132 8.80 -8.05 -18.51
C HIS A 132 8.99 -7.95 -16.99
N MET A 133 9.38 -9.05 -16.32
CA MET A 133 9.63 -9.06 -14.87
C MET A 133 10.64 -8.01 -14.40
N SER A 134 11.66 -7.71 -15.22
CA SER A 134 12.64 -6.63 -14.95
C SER A 134 11.97 -5.26 -14.85
N LEU A 135 10.99 -4.97 -15.71
CA LEU A 135 10.19 -3.75 -15.68
C LEU A 135 9.36 -3.66 -14.39
N VAL A 136 8.74 -4.77 -13.98
CA VAL A 136 7.95 -4.83 -12.74
C VAL A 136 8.81 -4.49 -11.52
N VAL A 137 10.02 -5.04 -11.46
CA VAL A 137 10.98 -4.75 -10.39
C VAL A 137 11.41 -3.28 -10.42
N ALA A 138 11.78 -2.75 -11.59
CA ALA A 138 12.20 -1.36 -11.75
C ALA A 138 11.10 -0.36 -11.33
N MET A 139 9.84 -0.62 -11.72
CA MET A 139 8.68 0.19 -11.34
C MET A 139 8.38 0.14 -9.83
N ARG A 140 8.62 -1.02 -9.20
CA ARG A 140 8.46 -1.18 -7.74
C ARG A 140 9.55 -0.44 -6.96
N ASP A 141 10.80 -0.52 -7.40
CA ASP A 141 11.92 0.14 -6.72
C ASP A 141 11.85 1.67 -6.82
N LEU A 142 11.30 2.20 -7.92
CA LEU A 142 10.98 3.62 -8.06
C LEU A 142 9.97 4.16 -7.04
N ALA A 143 9.14 3.29 -6.46
CA ALA A 143 8.17 3.69 -5.44
C ALA A 143 8.77 3.82 -4.04
N LYS A 144 10.04 3.41 -3.84
CA LYS A 144 10.75 3.56 -2.56
C LYS A 144 11.30 4.99 -2.48
N PRO A 145 10.77 5.85 -1.60
CA PRO A 145 11.40 7.13 -1.34
C PRO A 145 12.75 6.85 -0.64
N GLY A 146 13.84 7.16 -1.31
CA GLY A 146 15.19 7.10 -0.73
C GLY A 146 16.03 5.92 -1.22
N ARG A 147 16.72 6.14 -2.34
CA ARG A 147 18.13 5.82 -2.46
C ARG A 147 18.83 6.99 -3.15
#